data_AF-A0A0D7QA24-F1
#
_entry.id   AF-A0A0D7QA24-F1
#
_cell.length_a   1.000
_cell.length_b   1.000
_cell.length_c   1.000
_cell.angle_alpha   90.00
_cell.angle_beta   90.00
_cell.angle_gamma   90.00
#
_symmetry.space_group_name_H-M   'P 1'
#
loop_
_entity.id
_entity.type
_entity.pdbx_description
1 polymer ?
#
loop_
_entity_poly.entity_id
_entity_poly.type
_entity_poly.pdbx_seq_one_letter_code
_entity_poly.pdbx_strand_id
1 'polypeptide(L)' 'MPKPPTTGLTYADLRKECLQAVRQWPGCETISGIQIIRQNDGSFSVKVTLYGASPRRLADRAMKVVQREMRHRFHLIE' A
#
# COMPACT_ATOMS: atom_id res chain seq x y z
N MET A 1 15.51 19.15 -4.67
CA MET A 1 14.87 18.59 -5.87
C MET A 1 13.37 18.54 -5.62
N PRO A 2 12.51 19.10 -6.49
CA PRO A 2 11.07 18.88 -6.39
C PRO A 2 10.79 17.39 -6.56
N LYS A 3 9.87 16.85 -5.76
CA LYS A 3 9.41 15.47 -5.89
C LYS A 3 8.84 15.30 -7.31
N PRO A 4 9.23 14.26 -8.07
CA PRO A 4 8.65 14.02 -9.38
C PRO A 4 7.12 13.93 -9.27
N PRO A 5 6.38 14.37 -10.31
CA PRO A 5 4.93 14.32 -10.29
C PRO A 5 4.48 12.87 -10.04
N THR A 6 3.58 12.71 -9.07
CA THR A 6 3.00 11.40 -8.74
C THR A 6 1.77 11.14 -9.61
N THR A 7 1.52 9.88 -9.94
CA THR A 7 0.33 9.48 -10.72
C THR A 7 -0.90 9.41 -9.80
N GLY A 8 -2.02 10.01 -10.21
CA GLY A 8 -3.27 9.90 -9.48
C GLY A 8 -3.88 8.51 -9.67
N LEU A 9 -4.26 7.84 -8.58
CA LEU A 9 -4.99 6.58 -8.61
C LEU A 9 -6.27 6.65 -7.78
N THR A 10 -7.33 6.01 -8.29
CA THR A 10 -8.56 5.81 -7.53
C THR A 10 -8.29 4.93 -6.30
N TYR A 11 -9.20 4.93 -5.33
CA TYR A 11 -9.10 4.04 -4.18
C TYR A 11 -9.01 2.56 -4.58
N ALA A 12 -9.77 2.13 -5.59
CA ALA A 12 -9.81 0.74 -6.04
C ALA A 12 -8.48 0.32 -6.68
N ASP A 13 -7.94 1.17 -7.55
CA ASP A 13 -6.67 0.90 -8.23
C ASP A 13 -5.50 0.91 -7.25
N LEU A 14 -5.44 1.92 -6.38
CA LEU A 14 -4.39 2.01 -5.37
C LEU A 14 -4.43 0.82 -4.41
N ARG A 15 -5.64 0.33 -4.07
CA ARG A 15 -5.81 -0.86 -3.23
C ARG A 15 -5.30 -2.10 -3.94
N LYS A 16 -5.58 -2.26 -5.22
CA LYS A 16 -5.10 -3.38 -6.02
C LYS A 16 -3.57 -3.36 -6.12
N GLU A 17 -2.98 -2.21 -6.43
CA GLU A 17 -1.53 -2.01 -6.52
C GLU A 17 -0.82 -2.33 -5.21
N CYS A 18 -1.30 -1.77 -4.08
CA CYS A 18 -0.70 -2.03 -2.77
C CYS A 18 -0.84 -3.50 -2.36
N LEU A 19 -1.96 -4.16 -2.69
CA LEU A 19 -2.18 -5.58 -2.39
C LEU A 19 -1.29 -6.48 -3.24
N GLN A 20 -1.13 -6.18 -4.52
CA GLN A 20 -0.23 -6.93 -5.39
C GLN A 20 1.22 -6.76 -4.95
N ALA A 21 1.64 -5.54 -4.63
CA ALA A 21 3.00 -5.27 -4.17
C ALA A 21 3.32 -5.99 -2.86
N VAL A 22 2.43 -5.98 -1.87
CA VAL A 22 2.70 -6.69 -0.59
C VAL A 22 2.74 -8.20 -0.78
N ARG A 23 1.97 -8.77 -1.71
CA ARG A 23 2.01 -10.22 -2.00
C ARG A 23 3.28 -10.69 -2.69
N GLN A 24 4.05 -9.79 -3.30
CA GLN A 24 5.37 -10.11 -3.86
C GLN A 24 6.46 -10.21 -2.78
N TRP A 25 6.15 -9.80 -1.53
CA TRP A 25 7.09 -9.97 -0.43
C TRP A 25 7.11 -11.43 0.04
N PRO A 26 8.30 -12.04 0.23
CA PRO A 26 8.42 -13.39 0.75
C PRO A 26 7.67 -13.54 2.07
N GLY A 27 6.78 -14.53 2.16
CA GLY A 27 5.96 -14.81 3.34
C GLY A 27 4.70 -13.92 3.49
N CYS A 28 4.41 -13.06 2.51
CA CYS A 28 3.24 -12.17 2.48
C CYS A 28 2.21 -12.53 1.38
N GLU A 29 2.40 -13.67 0.70
CA GLU A 29 1.61 -14.11 -0.46
C GLU A 29 0.12 -14.30 -0.13
N THR A 30 -0.17 -14.66 1.13
CA THR A 30 -1.52 -14.98 1.61
C THR A 30 -2.33 -13.79 2.11
N ILE A 31 -1.75 -12.59 2.12
CA ILE A 31 -2.48 -11.37 2.51
C ILE A 31 -3.66 -11.18 1.55
N SER A 32 -4.88 -11.14 2.09
CA SER A 32 -6.11 -11.06 1.30
C SER A 32 -6.80 -9.71 1.39
N GLY A 33 -6.39 -8.86 2.33
CA GLY A 33 -7.08 -7.62 2.63
C GLY A 33 -6.14 -6.55 3.13
N ILE A 34 -6.27 -5.37 2.51
CA ILE A 34 -5.67 -4.13 2.97
C ILE A 34 -6.74 -3.04 2.98
N GLN A 35 -6.53 -2.05 3.83
CA GLN A 35 -7.31 -0.82 3.92
C GLN A 35 -6.41 0.37 3.62
N ILE A 36 -6.92 1.27 2.78
CA ILE A 36 -6.29 2.56 2.52
C ILE A 36 -6.99 3.60 3.37
N ILE A 37 -6.21 4.44 4.04
CA ILE A 37 -6.66 5.53 4.87
C ILE A 37 -6.21 6.82 4.20
N ARG A 38 -7.16 7.60 3.67
CA ARG A 38 -6.89 8.90 3.06
C ARG A 38 -6.36 9.88 4.10
N GLN A 39 -5.38 10.69 3.71
CA GLN A 39 -4.89 11.82 4.49
C GLN A 39 -5.34 13.14 3.84
N ASN A 40 -5.37 14.21 4.63
CA ASN A 40 -5.87 15.52 4.18
C ASN A 40 -4.98 16.18 3.10
N ASP A 41 -3.73 15.73 2.95
CA ASP A 41 -2.74 16.25 2.00
C ASP A 41 -2.75 15.51 0.64
N GLY A 42 -3.77 14.67 0.38
CA GLY A 42 -3.82 13.81 -0.81
C GLY A 42 -2.94 12.55 -0.73
N SER A 43 -2.18 12.41 0.36
CA SER A 43 -1.45 11.18 0.66
C SER A 43 -2.37 10.13 1.30
N PHE A 44 -1.84 8.94 1.57
CA PHE A 44 -2.60 7.83 2.11
C PHE A 44 -1.74 6.92 2.98
N SER A 45 -2.31 6.32 4.03
CA SER A 45 -1.69 5.22 4.78
C SER A 45 -2.31 3.89 4.35
N VAL A 46 -1.55 2.80 4.43
CA VAL A 46 -2.04 1.46 4.12
C VAL A 46 -1.87 0.56 5.35
N LYS A 47 -2.91 -0.20 5.68
CA LYS A 47 -2.88 -1.20 6.75
C LYS A 47 -3.34 -2.55 6.21
N VAL A 48 -2.72 -3.62 6.68
CA VAL A 48 -3.19 -4.98 6.42
C VAL A 48 -4.39 -5.25 7.33
N THR A 49 -5.49 -5.73 6.74
CA THR A 49 -6.70 -6.11 7.48
C THR A 49 -6.89 -7.62 7.53
N LEU A 50 -6.46 -8.35 6.51
CA LEU A 50 -6.55 -9.81 6.45
C LEU A 50 -5.18 -10.39 6.09
N TYR A 51 -4.51 -10.93 7.11
CA TYR A 51 -3.14 -11.44 7.01
C TYR A 51 -3.03 -12.83 6.38
N GLY A 52 -4.11 -13.63 6.41
CA GLY A 52 -4.03 -15.04 5.99
C GLY A 52 -3.09 -15.84 6.89
N ALA A 53 -2.18 -16.61 6.28
CA ALA A 53 -1.12 -17.35 6.96
C ALA A 53 0.17 -16.52 7.15
N SER A 54 0.20 -15.27 6.65
CA SER A 54 1.40 -14.45 6.67
C SER A 54 1.72 -13.96 8.09
N PRO A 55 3.00 -14.07 8.54
CA PRO A 55 3.39 -13.59 9.85
C PRO A 55 3.12 -12.10 10.01
N ARG A 56 2.34 -11.70 11.01
CA ARG A 56 1.92 -10.31 11.22
C ARG A 56 3.07 -9.30 11.21
N ARG A 57 4.17 -9.63 11.91
CA ARG A 57 5.38 -8.78 11.96
C ARG A 57 6.02 -8.59 10.59
N LEU A 58 6.01 -9.64 9.76
CA LEU A 58 6.60 -9.61 8.42
C LEU A 58 5.71 -8.79 7.48
N ALA A 59 4.39 -9.05 7.50
CA ALA A 59 3.39 -8.32 6.73
C ALA A 59 3.37 -6.82 7.07
N ASP A 60 3.45 -6.46 8.34
CA ASP A 60 3.49 -5.06 8.77
C ASP A 60 4.78 -4.37 8.32
N ARG A 61 5.91 -5.09 8.29
CA ARG A 61 7.19 -4.58 7.78
C ARG A 61 7.16 -4.40 6.27
N ALA A 62 6.66 -5.39 5.53
CA ALA A 62 6.46 -5.31 4.09
C ALA A 62 5.57 -4.12 3.74
N MET A 63 4.46 -3.94 4.47
CA MET A 63 3.52 -2.85 4.24
C MET A 63 4.14 -1.47 4.44
N LYS A 64 5.04 -1.29 5.43
CA LYS A 64 5.76 -0.01 5.61
C LYS A 64 6.61 0.34 4.40
N VAL A 65 7.26 -0.65 3.79
CA VAL A 65 8.09 -0.43 2.59
C VAL A 65 7.22 -0.15 1.37
N VAL A 66 6.19 -0.98 1.14
CA VAL A 66 5.21 -0.77 0.06
C VAL A 66 4.55 0.60 0.16
N GLN A 67 4.10 1.00 1.35
CA GLN A 67 3.50 2.33 1.55
C GLN A 67 4.47 3.45 1.17
N ARG A 68 5.74 3.34 1.56
CA ARG A 68 6.75 4.35 1.21
C ARG A 68 6.92 4.45 -0.30
N GLU A 69 7.10 3.32 -0.98
CA GLU A 69 7.26 3.26 -2.44
C GLU A 69 6.02 3.81 -3.17
N MET A 70 4.83 3.40 -2.74
CA MET A 70 3.58 3.84 -3.35
C MET A 70 3.36 5.34 -3.16
N ARG A 71 3.69 5.91 -2.00
CA ARG A 71 3.66 7.38 -1.78
C ARG A 71 4.68 8.15 -2.60
N HIS A 72 5.75 7.50 -3.07
CA HIS A 72 6.70 8.13 -3.99
C HIS A 72 6.18 8.14 -5.43
N ARG A 73 5.28 7.22 -5.78
CA ARG A 73 4.78 7.03 -7.15
C ARG A 73 3.37 7.58 -7.35
N PHE A 74 2.53 7.57 -6.33
CA PHE A 74 1.09 7.78 -6.42
C PHE A 74 0.55 8.77 -5.38
N HIS A 75 -0.57 9.39 -5.72
CA HIS A 75 -1.45 10.10 -4.79
C HIS A 75 -2.90 9.63 -5.01
N LEU A 76 -3.74 9.80 -3.99
CA LEU A 76 -5.13 9.38 -4.07
C LEU A 76 -5.95 10.46 -4.79
N ILE A 77 -6.62 10.08 -5.86
CA ILE A 77 -7.66 10.90 -6.52
C ILE A 77 -9.04 10.36 -6.18
N GLU A 78 -10.05 11.20 -6.39
CA GLU A 78 -11.46 10.84 -6.20
C GLU A 78 -11.89 9.67 -7.08
#